data_AF-A0A6A8MBP7-F1
#
_entry.id   AF-A0A6A8MBP7-F1
#
_cell.length_a   1.000
_cell.length_b   1.000
_cell.length_c   1.000
_cell.angle_alpha   90.00
_cell.angle_beta   90.00
_cell.angle_gamma   90.00
#
_symmetry.space_group_name_H-M   'P 1'
#
loop_
_entity.id
_entity.type
_entity.pdbx_description
1 polymer ?
#
loop_
_entity_poly.entity_id
_entity_poly.type
_entity_poly.pdbx_seq_one_letter_code
_entity_poly.pdbx_strand_id
1 'polypeptide(L)' 'MALAIACIALTTTVQICSQIRAIQQAEAYRADNALASYMLKQTKEPTVIVHDHRYHLTKNGDLYDEKTKQICPLK' A
#
# COMPACT_ATOMS: atom_id res chain seq x y z
N MET A 1 -34.92 4.54 -24.47
CA MET A 1 -34.45 5.37 -23.34
C MET A 1 -33.99 4.54 -22.13
N ALA A 2 -34.45 3.31 -21.91
CA ALA A 2 -34.03 2.47 -20.78
C ALA A 2 -32.56 1.98 -20.82
N LEU A 3 -31.97 1.79 -22.01
CA LEU A 3 -30.62 1.23 -22.16
C LEU A 3 -29.49 2.15 -21.64
N ALA A 4 -29.64 3.47 -21.80
CA ALA A 4 -28.64 4.44 -21.39
C ALA A 4 -28.52 4.55 -19.85
N ILE A 5 -29.64 4.38 -19.14
CA ILE A 5 -29.71 4.46 -17.67
C ILE A 5 -29.01 3.25 -17.05
N ALA A 6 -29.15 2.05 -17.65
CA ALA A 6 -28.46 0.85 -17.19
C ALA A 6 -26.93 0.96 -17.33
N CYS A 7 -26.43 1.55 -18.42
CA CYS A 7 -24.99 1.76 -18.62
C CYS A 7 -24.39 2.72 -17.58
N ILE A 8 -25.09 3.79 -17.20
CA ILE A 8 -24.63 4.75 -16.20
C ILE A 8 -24.62 4.14 -14.78
N ALA A 9 -25.60 3.30 -14.46
CA ALA A 9 -25.63 2.58 -13.18
C ALA A 9 -24.51 1.54 -13.06
N LEU A 10 -24.17 0.87 -14.16
CA LEU A 10 -23.05 -0.09 -14.21
C LEU A 10 -21.69 0.61 -14.11
N THR A 11 -21.50 1.75 -14.75
CA THR A 11 -20.21 2.47 -14.67
C THR A 11 -19.95 3.06 -13.29
N THR A 12 -20.98 3.60 -12.63
CA THR A 12 -20.86 4.18 -11.29
C THR A 12 -20.54 3.13 -10.22
N THR A 13 -21.18 1.96 -10.27
CA THR A 13 -20.90 0.86 -9.34
C THR A 13 -19.48 0.30 -9.49
N VAL A 14 -18.99 0.16 -10.72
CA VAL A 14 -17.60 -0.27 -10.99
C VAL A 14 -16.57 0.75 -10.49
N GLN A 15 -16.83 2.05 -10.65
CA GLN A 15 -15.96 3.12 -10.15
C GLN A 15 -15.90 3.17 -8.61
N ILE A 16 -17.00 2.94 -7.91
CA ILE A 16 -17.01 2.92 -6.45
C ILE A 16 -16.20 1.73 -5.92
N CYS A 17 -16.40 0.54 -6.50
CA CYS A 17 -15.63 -0.64 -6.10
C CYS A 17 -14.13 -0.49 -6.35
N SER A 18 -13.71 0.18 -7.42
CA SER A 18 -12.29 0.42 -7.70
C SER A 18 -11.67 1.38 -6.68
N GLN A 19 -12.38 2.43 -6.29
CA GLN A 19 -11.93 3.36 -5.25
C GLN A 19 -11.83 2.69 -3.87
N ILE A 20 -12.80 1.84 -3.51
CA ILE A 20 -12.75 1.08 -2.24
C ILE A 20 -11.52 0.16 -2.21
N ARG A 21 -11.24 -0.55 -3.31
CA ARG A 21 -10.03 -1.39 -3.40
C ARG A 21 -8.75 -0.57 -3.29
N ALA A 22 -8.69 0.60 -3.92
CA ALA A 22 -7.53 1.50 -3.83
C ALA A 22 -7.32 2.00 -2.39
N ILE A 23 -8.39 2.32 -1.67
CA ILE A 23 -8.33 2.73 -0.26
C ILE A 23 -7.84 1.58 0.61
N GLN A 24 -8.41 0.38 0.46
CA GLN A 24 -7.98 -0.81 1.22
C GLN A 24 -6.52 -1.17 0.96
N GLN A 25 -6.05 -1.08 -0.29
CA GLN A 25 -4.65 -1.28 -0.63
C GLN A 25 -3.73 -0.23 0.02
N ALA A 26 -4.15 1.04 0.06
CA ALA A 26 -3.39 2.09 0.72
C ALA A 26 -3.30 1.89 2.25
N GLU A 27 -4.36 1.41 2.89
CA GLU A 27 -4.36 1.08 4.32
C GLU A 27 -3.47 -0.12 4.63
N ALA A 28 -3.59 -1.21 3.86
CA ALA A 28 -2.73 -2.38 4.01
C ALA A 28 -1.25 -2.00 3.85
N TYR A 29 -0.92 -1.18 2.85
CA TYR A 29 0.44 -0.69 2.65
C TYR A 29 0.97 0.14 3.83
N ARG A 30 0.13 0.96 4.47
CA ARG A 30 0.52 1.70 5.68
C ARG A 30 0.81 0.76 6.85
N ALA A 31 -0.03 -0.26 7.05
CA ALA A 31 0.17 -1.25 8.09
C ALA A 31 1.47 -2.04 7.89
N ASP A 32 1.75 -2.45 6.65
CA ASP A 32 2.98 -3.17 6.29
C ASP A 32 4.23 -2.31 6.52
N ASN A 33 4.18 -1.03 6.17
CA ASN A 33 5.29 -0.10 6.44
C ASN A 33 5.54 0.08 7.94
N ALA A 34 4.48 0.21 8.75
CA ALA A 34 4.60 0.33 10.19
C ALA A 34 5.21 -0.93 10.81
N LEU A 35 4.76 -2.10 10.36
CA LEU A 35 5.29 -3.39 10.80
C LEU A 35 6.76 -3.54 10.41
N ALA A 36 7.12 -3.25 9.17
CA ALA A 36 8.49 -3.32 8.68
C ALA A 36 9.43 -2.39 9.46
N SER A 37 9.00 -1.15 9.71
CA SER A 37 9.76 -0.18 10.51
C SER A 37 9.96 -0.65 11.95
N TYR A 38 8.92 -1.23 12.56
CA TYR A 38 9.03 -1.81 13.90
C TYR A 38 10.02 -2.99 13.90
N MET A 39 9.89 -3.92 12.96
CA MET A 39 10.77 -5.10 12.88
C MET A 39 12.22 -4.69 12.63
N LEU A 40 12.50 -3.74 11.74
CA LEU A 40 13.87 -3.25 11.47
C LEU A 40 14.50 -2.52 12.67
N LYS A 41 13.70 -1.95 13.56
CA LYS A 41 14.20 -1.31 14.79
C LYS A 41 14.42 -2.31 15.92
N GLN A 42 13.60 -3.35 15.98
CA GLN A 42 13.70 -4.39 17.02
C GLN A 42 14.74 -5.46 16.68
N THR A 43 14.88 -5.78 15.40
CA THR A 43 15.87 -6.72 14.91
C THR A 43 17.12 -5.97 14.48
N LYS A 44 18.30 -6.58 14.62
CA LYS A 44 19.56 -6.05 14.05
C LYS A 44 19.71 -6.43 12.57
N GLU A 45 18.64 -6.91 11.95
CA GLU A 45 18.64 -7.34 10.57
C GLU A 45 18.60 -6.11 9.65
N PRO A 46 19.39 -6.09 8.56
CA PRO A 46 19.44 -4.96 7.64
C PRO A 46 18.20 -4.84 6.77
N THR A 47 17.43 -5.93 6.63
CA THR A 47 16.25 -6.03 5.76
C THR A 47 15.18 -6.90 6.39
N VAL A 48 13.91 -6.58 6.14
CA VAL A 48 12.76 -7.42 6.53
C VAL A 48 11.82 -7.63 5.36
N ILE A 49 11.06 -8.72 5.38
CA ILE A 49 10.06 -9.03 4.36
C ILE A 49 8.68 -9.04 5.01
N VAL A 50 7.76 -8.25 4.46
CA VAL A 50 6.35 -8.18 4.88
C VAL A 50 5.47 -8.31 3.65
N HIS A 51 4.55 -9.28 3.62
CA HIS A 51 3.59 -9.52 2.51
C HIS A 51 4.20 -9.40 1.10
N ASP A 52 5.34 -10.04 0.86
CA ASP A 52 6.12 -10.02 -0.40
C ASP A 52 6.77 -8.68 -0.77
N HIS A 53 6.88 -7.73 0.16
CA HIS A 53 7.66 -6.50 0.03
C HIS A 53 8.91 -6.61 0.89
N ARG A 54 10.06 -6.25 0.32
CA ARG A 54 11.33 -6.20 1.06
C ARG A 54 11.62 -4.75 1.44
N TYR A 55 11.80 -4.55 2.73
CA TYR A 55 12.04 -3.24 3.32
C TYR A 55 13.44 -3.16 3.93
N HIS A 56 14.05 -1.99 3.85
CA HIS A 56 15.27 -1.65 4.58
C HIS A 56 15.26 -0.19 5.02
N LEU A 57 16.11 0.15 5.99
CA LEU A 57 16.34 1.54 6.36
C LEU A 57 17.43 2.14 5.48
N THR A 58 17.15 3.31 4.91
CA THR A 58 18.16 4.10 4.22
C THR A 58 19.17 4.68 5.22
N LYS A 59 20.27 5.26 4.73
CA LYS A 59 21.25 5.97 5.57
C LYS A 59 20.64 7.12 6.38
N ASN A 60 19.50 7.66 5.94
CA ASN A 60 18.79 8.74 6.60
C ASN A 60 17.79 8.24 7.66
N GLY A 61 17.61 6.92 7.79
CA GLY A 61 16.63 6.31 8.69
C GLY A 61 15.22 6.19 8.12
N ASP A 62 15.02 6.59 6.86
CA ASP A 62 13.75 6.42 6.16
C ASP A 62 13.55 4.96 5.73
N LEU A 63 12.30 4.49 5.74
CA LEU A 63 11.94 3.16 5.28
C LEU A 63 11.87 3.13 3.75
N TYR A 64 12.59 2.22 3.10
CA TYR A 64 12.56 2.03 1.66
C TYR A 64 11.98 0.67 1.31
N ASP A 65 11.07 0.65 0.34
CA ASP A 65 10.51 -0.58 -0.24
C ASP A 65 11.17 -0.86 -1.61
N GLU A 66 11.84 -2.00 -1.72
CA GLU A 66 12.52 -2.41 -2.96
C GLU A 66 11.56 -2.74 -4.10
N LYS A 67 10.35 -3.21 -3.79
CA LYS A 67 9.40 -3.67 -4.80
C LYS A 67 8.73 -2.51 -5.51
N THR A 68 8.35 -1.48 -4.75
CA THR A 68 7.76 -0.24 -5.30
C THR A 68 8.81 0.80 -5.65
N LYS A 69 10.06 0.62 -5.22
CA LYS A 69 11.19 1.55 -5.39
C LYS A 69 10.91 2.94 -4.80
N GLN A 70 10.19 3.00 -3.69
CA GLN A 70 9.76 4.25 -3.07
C GLN A 70 10.16 4.31 -1.60
N ILE A 71 10.40 5.54 -1.13
CA ILE A 71 10.53 5.83 0.29
C ILE A 71 9.12 5.85 0.88
N CYS A 72 8.89 5.01 1.89
CA CYS A 72 7.62 4.91 2.57
C CYS A 72 7.52 6.01 3.64
N PRO A 73 6.57 6.95 3.54
CA PRO A 73 6.37 7.94 4.58
C PRO A 73 5.84 7.24 5.83
N LEU A 74 6.61 7.31 6.92
CA LEU A 74 6.14 6.96 8.26
C LEU A 74 5.32 8.15 8.77
N LYS A 75 4.01 8.15 8.49
CA LYS A 75 3.07 9.11 9.07
C LYS A 75 2.43 8.54 10.32
#